data_AF-A0A0K0SWM6-F1
#
_entry.id   AF-A0A0K0SWM6-F1
#
_cell.length_a   1.000
_cell.length_b   1.000
_cell.length_c   1.000
_cell.angle_alpha   90.00
_cell.angle_beta   90.00
_cell.angle_gamma   90.00
#
_symmetry.space_group_name_H-M   'P 1'
#
loop_
_entity.id
_entity.type
_entity.pdbx_description
1 polymer ?
#
loop_
_entity_poly.entity_id
_entity_poly.type
_entity_poly.pdbx_seq_one_letter_code
_entity_poly.pdbx_strand_id
1 'polypeptide(L)'
;MCFWRLMSVFVVSVGIFSTVFAASVTQKPDQASASHTAKKNHFKKTDRLPAQAIKVDSPKQVMSAHSEDLRALMLALYESHPEELSKSAQVGPREMTEWVFDGKFGWRFDGLQRLQDQQALDLLFDEQFQGDHVLALVVGLETSLFHGYGAENEFAIPAEQDMSRMQTLACSLREFQKRYHGLISGPKAVPMLQEAASQQLVSSTLDSILQRIPSVSGQSCP
;
A
#
# COMPACT_ATOMS: atom_id res chain seq x y z
N MET A 1 -43.71 8.53 -21.57
CA MET A 1 -43.14 9.79 -22.10
C MET A 1 -41.63 9.54 -22.27
N CYS A 2 -41.16 8.89 -23.33
CA CYS A 2 -40.80 9.42 -24.67
C CYS A 2 -39.54 10.30 -24.71
N PHE A 3 -38.48 9.73 -25.33
CA PHE A 3 -37.33 10.32 -26.05
C PHE A 3 -36.28 11.08 -25.23
N TRP A 4 -34.95 10.88 -25.39
CA TRP A 4 -34.22 10.72 -26.65
C TRP A 4 -32.80 10.12 -26.43
N ARG A 5 -32.40 9.17 -27.31
CA ARG A 5 -31.03 8.74 -27.60
C ARG A 5 -30.46 9.55 -28.77
N LEU A 6 -29.17 9.93 -28.73
CA LEU A 6 -28.25 10.09 -29.88
C LEU A 6 -26.82 9.96 -29.31
N MET A 7 -26.00 8.94 -29.58
CA MET A 7 -25.35 8.51 -30.83
C MET A 7 -24.72 9.66 -31.62
N SER A 8 -23.39 9.77 -31.53
CA SER A 8 -22.55 10.35 -32.58
C SER A 8 -21.34 9.45 -32.79
N VAL A 9 -21.39 8.74 -33.92
CA VAL A 9 -20.29 8.04 -34.56
C VAL A 9 -19.71 9.03 -35.58
N PHE A 10 -18.40 9.26 -35.56
CA PHE A 10 -17.68 9.82 -36.70
C PHE A 10 -16.50 8.93 -37.07
N VAL A 11 -16.28 8.87 -38.37
CA VAL A 11 -15.66 7.82 -39.18
C VAL A 11 -14.45 8.43 -39.89
N VAL A 12 -13.32 7.70 -39.87
CA VAL A 12 -12.29 7.52 -40.91
C VAL A 12 -11.45 8.72 -41.41
N SER A 13 -10.12 8.56 -41.36
CA SER A 13 -9.19 8.56 -42.51
C SER A 13 -7.75 8.32 -42.00
N VAL A 14 -7.12 7.16 -42.19
CA VAL A 14 -6.22 6.77 -43.31
C VAL A 14 -5.26 7.89 -43.77
N GLY A 15 -3.96 7.62 -43.58
CA GLY A 15 -2.84 8.37 -44.14
C GLY A 15 -1.56 7.54 -44.05
N ILE A 16 -1.29 6.73 -45.08
CA ILE A 16 -0.06 5.98 -45.32
C ILE A 16 0.89 6.87 -46.09
N PHE A 17 2.18 6.95 -45.72
CA PHE A 17 3.26 7.24 -46.67
C PHE A 17 4.55 6.48 -46.32
N SER A 18 4.94 5.65 -47.29
CA SER A 18 6.17 4.92 -47.56
C SER A 18 7.42 5.84 -47.62
N THR A 19 8.71 5.47 -47.65
CA THR A 19 9.60 4.28 -47.51
C THR A 19 11.04 4.76 -47.83
N VAL A 20 12.06 3.89 -47.60
CA VAL A 20 13.42 3.81 -48.22
C VAL A 20 14.47 4.86 -47.76
N PHE A 21 15.79 4.68 -47.65
CA PHE A 21 16.90 3.80 -48.13
C PHE A 21 17.96 3.75 -47.00
N ALA A 22 18.54 2.61 -46.58
CA ALA A 22 19.63 1.80 -47.17
C ALA A 22 21.01 2.00 -46.51
N ALA A 23 21.74 0.89 -46.50
CA ALA A 23 22.98 0.60 -45.78
C ALA A 23 24.23 1.28 -46.35
N SER A 24 25.29 1.35 -45.54
CA SER A 24 26.68 1.29 -46.00
C SER A 24 27.59 0.71 -44.91
N VAL A 25 28.39 -0.27 -45.33
CA VAL A 25 29.39 -1.10 -44.63
C VAL A 25 30.79 -0.53 -44.84
N THR A 26 31.70 -0.63 -43.85
CA THR A 26 33.13 -1.05 -43.97
C THR A 26 33.77 -1.04 -42.55
N GLN A 27 34.23 -2.14 -41.93
CA GLN A 27 35.48 -2.92 -42.10
C GLN A 27 36.76 -2.05 -42.04
N LYS A 28 37.88 -2.35 -41.34
CA LYS A 28 38.53 -3.60 -40.85
C LYS A 28 39.76 -3.16 -39.93
N PRO A 29 40.86 -3.92 -39.69
CA PRO A 29 41.21 -4.64 -38.43
C PRO A 29 42.65 -4.37 -37.87
N ASP A 30 43.14 -5.32 -37.06
CA ASP A 30 44.55 -5.68 -36.72
C ASP A 30 45.19 -4.90 -35.55
N GLN A 31 46.01 -5.47 -34.65
CA GLN A 31 46.56 -6.81 -34.44
C GLN A 31 47.28 -6.85 -33.07
N ALA A 32 47.28 -8.04 -32.46
CA ALA A 32 48.45 -8.72 -31.86
C ALA A 32 49.17 -8.25 -30.58
N SER A 33 49.61 -9.30 -29.86
CA SER A 33 50.71 -9.41 -28.89
C SER A 33 50.52 -8.85 -27.49
N ALA A 34 51.10 -9.42 -26.43
CA ALA A 34 51.55 -10.76 -26.06
C ALA A 34 52.07 -10.58 -24.62
N SER A 35 51.86 -11.59 -23.78
CA SER A 35 52.68 -11.98 -22.62
C SER A 35 53.42 -10.88 -21.82
N HIS A 36 53.00 -10.65 -20.57
CA HIS A 36 53.96 -10.41 -19.49
C HIS A 36 53.50 -11.05 -18.17
N THR A 37 54.26 -12.08 -17.79
CA THR A 37 54.69 -12.41 -16.42
C THR A 37 53.64 -12.60 -15.32
N ALA A 38 53.51 -13.87 -14.96
CA ALA A 38 53.15 -14.31 -13.62
C ALA A 38 53.98 -13.59 -12.54
N LYS A 39 53.29 -12.98 -11.58
CA LYS A 39 53.81 -12.76 -10.22
C LYS A 39 52.73 -13.14 -9.22
N LYS A 40 52.90 -14.34 -8.64
CA LYS A 40 52.15 -14.82 -7.49
C LYS A 40 52.40 -13.86 -6.32
N ASN A 41 51.41 -13.03 -5.99
CA ASN A 41 51.36 -12.40 -4.68
C ASN A 41 50.38 -13.19 -3.82
N HIS A 42 50.97 -13.97 -2.91
CA HIS A 42 50.31 -14.70 -1.85
C HIS A 42 49.74 -13.69 -0.84
N PHE A 43 48.59 -13.08 -1.13
CA PHE A 43 47.85 -12.30 -0.16
C PHE A 43 47.06 -13.26 0.74
N LYS A 44 47.49 -13.29 1.99
CA LYS A 44 46.95 -14.09 3.09
C LYS A 44 45.45 -13.81 3.23
N LYS A 45 44.62 -14.78 2.88
CA LYS A 45 43.18 -14.79 3.17
C LYS A 45 43.03 -14.80 4.70
N THR A 46 42.87 -13.63 5.29
CA THR A 46 42.24 -13.51 6.60
C THR A 46 40.81 -14.00 6.43
N ASP A 47 40.51 -15.14 7.04
CA ASP A 47 39.14 -15.59 7.26
C ASP A 47 38.41 -14.55 8.11
N ARG A 48 37.84 -13.53 7.46
CA ARG A 48 36.68 -12.84 8.01
C ARG A 48 35.51 -13.80 7.81
N LEU A 49 35.09 -14.43 8.91
CA LEU A 49 33.71 -14.89 9.04
C LEU A 49 32.80 -13.77 8.52
N PRO A 50 31.85 -14.05 7.61
CA PRO A 50 30.86 -13.05 7.25
C PRO A 50 30.04 -12.79 8.52
N ALA A 51 30.29 -11.64 9.15
CA ALA A 51 29.29 -11.06 10.03
C ALA A 51 28.04 -10.93 9.17
N GLN A 52 27.02 -11.76 9.45
CA GLN A 52 25.71 -11.61 8.86
C GLN A 52 25.26 -10.21 9.25
N ALA A 53 25.34 -9.27 8.30
CA ALA A 53 24.77 -7.95 8.48
C ALA A 53 23.29 -8.18 8.74
N ILE A 54 22.82 -7.87 9.95
CA ILE A 54 21.40 -7.85 10.25
C ILE A 54 20.81 -6.87 9.24
N LYS A 55 20.02 -7.39 8.29
CA LYS A 55 19.35 -6.55 7.29
C LYS A 55 18.26 -5.79 8.04
N VAL A 56 18.57 -4.56 8.43
CA VAL A 56 17.57 -3.62 8.94
C VAL A 56 16.80 -3.13 7.72
N ASP A 57 15.50 -3.39 7.68
CA ASP A 57 14.65 -2.91 6.60
C ASP A 57 14.53 -1.39 6.68
N SER A 58 14.62 -0.73 5.52
CA SER A 58 14.42 0.71 5.43
C SER A 58 12.96 1.10 5.71
N PRO A 59 12.67 2.33 6.15
CA PRO A 59 11.29 2.77 6.40
C PRO A 59 10.36 2.57 5.19
N LYS A 60 10.88 2.78 3.97
CA LYS A 60 10.14 2.52 2.74
C LYS A 60 9.77 1.04 2.56
N GLN A 61 10.67 0.12 2.91
CA GLN A 61 10.38 -1.32 2.87
C GLN A 61 9.34 -1.72 3.92
N VAL A 62 9.43 -1.14 5.13
CA VAL A 62 8.46 -1.40 6.20
C VAL A 62 7.08 -0.85 5.82
N MET A 63 7.00 0.38 5.30
CA MET A 63 5.74 0.96 4.81
C MET A 63 5.12 0.12 3.70
N SER A 64 5.93 -0.32 2.71
CA SER A 64 5.46 -1.21 1.66
C SER A 64 4.89 -2.51 2.22
N ALA A 65 5.50 -3.08 3.27
CA ALA A 65 4.99 -4.29 3.91
C ALA A 65 3.65 -4.06 4.64
N HIS A 66 3.42 -2.86 5.19
CA HIS A 66 2.11 -2.49 5.73
C HIS A 66 1.05 -2.38 4.64
N SER A 67 1.36 -1.69 3.53
CA SER A 67 0.43 -1.56 2.41
C SER A 67 0.08 -2.92 1.81
N GLU A 68 1.02 -3.87 1.72
CA GLU A 68 0.71 -5.24 1.26
C GLU A 68 -0.22 -5.99 2.21
N ASP A 69 -0.01 -5.89 3.53
CA ASP A 69 -0.90 -6.51 4.51
C ASP A 69 -2.32 -5.91 4.44
N LEU A 70 -2.43 -4.60 4.25
CA LEU A 70 -3.71 -3.91 4.08
C LEU A 70 -4.37 -4.24 2.75
N ARG A 71 -3.59 -4.41 1.67
CA ARG A 71 -4.08 -4.86 0.36
C ARG A 71 -4.67 -6.27 0.47
N ALA A 72 -3.99 -7.17 1.14
CA ALA A 72 -4.47 -8.53 1.39
C ALA A 72 -5.73 -8.54 2.26
N LEU A 73 -5.76 -7.73 3.33
CA LEU A 73 -6.94 -7.55 4.18
C LEU A 73 -8.16 -7.07 3.37
N MET A 74 -7.97 -6.01 2.59
CA MET A 74 -9.04 -5.41 1.77
C MET A 74 -9.65 -6.42 0.80
N LEU A 75 -8.78 -7.13 0.07
CA LEU A 75 -9.21 -8.14 -0.88
C LEU A 75 -10.02 -9.24 -0.19
N ALA A 76 -9.50 -9.79 0.93
CA ALA A 76 -10.17 -10.85 1.66
C ALA A 76 -11.54 -10.41 2.22
N LEU A 77 -11.64 -9.19 2.73
CA LEU A 77 -12.90 -8.65 3.24
C LEU A 77 -13.92 -8.45 2.11
N TYR A 78 -13.52 -7.91 0.96
CA TYR A 78 -14.45 -7.75 -0.16
C TYR A 78 -14.86 -9.06 -0.83
N GLU A 79 -13.99 -10.06 -0.86
CA GLU A 79 -14.35 -11.40 -1.37
C GLU A 79 -15.38 -12.09 -0.48
N SER A 80 -15.34 -11.83 0.83
CA SER A 80 -16.29 -12.40 1.81
C SER A 80 -17.55 -11.54 1.99
N HIS A 81 -17.46 -10.22 1.78
CA HIS A 81 -18.52 -9.24 2.02
C HIS A 81 -18.73 -8.35 0.78
N PRO A 82 -19.19 -8.91 -0.35
CA PRO A 82 -19.38 -8.15 -1.59
C PRO A 82 -20.43 -7.03 -1.47
N GLU A 83 -21.32 -7.11 -0.47
CA GLU A 83 -22.27 -6.05 -0.16
C GLU A 83 -21.60 -4.76 0.32
N GLU A 84 -20.45 -4.83 1.02
CA GLU A 84 -19.69 -3.62 1.40
C GLU A 84 -19.11 -2.93 0.17
N LEU A 85 -18.51 -3.71 -0.76
CA LEU A 85 -17.96 -3.18 -2.02
C LEU A 85 -19.04 -2.50 -2.86
N SER A 86 -20.24 -3.08 -2.90
CA SER A 86 -21.36 -2.54 -3.70
C SER A 86 -21.80 -1.13 -3.29
N LYS A 87 -21.42 -0.67 -2.09
CA LYS A 87 -21.71 0.67 -1.57
C LYS A 87 -20.76 1.73 -2.13
N SER A 88 -19.57 1.35 -2.60
CA SER A 88 -18.54 2.27 -3.07
C SER A 88 -18.25 2.15 -4.58
N ALA A 89 -18.40 0.96 -5.17
CA ALA A 89 -18.08 0.74 -6.57
C ALA A 89 -18.87 -0.40 -7.23
N GLN A 90 -18.91 -0.39 -8.56
CA GLN A 90 -19.50 -1.46 -9.41
C GLN A 90 -18.41 -2.26 -10.14
N VAL A 91 -17.28 -2.49 -9.46
CA VAL A 91 -16.13 -3.24 -9.99
C VAL A 91 -15.89 -4.48 -9.14
N GLY A 92 -14.97 -5.36 -9.57
CA GLY A 92 -14.60 -6.53 -8.79
C GLY A 92 -13.71 -6.20 -7.56
N PRO A 93 -13.66 -7.07 -6.54
CA PRO A 93 -12.81 -6.88 -5.35
C PRO A 93 -11.35 -6.54 -5.66
N ARG A 94 -10.75 -7.25 -6.63
CA ARG A 94 -9.37 -7.01 -7.08
C ARG A 94 -9.19 -5.62 -7.68
N GLU A 95 -10.10 -5.22 -8.56
CA GLU A 95 -10.02 -3.94 -9.25
C GLU A 95 -10.18 -2.77 -8.27
N MET A 96 -11.12 -2.86 -7.32
CA MET A 96 -11.26 -1.85 -6.26
C MET A 96 -10.00 -1.77 -5.40
N THR A 97 -9.44 -2.92 -5.04
CA THR A 97 -8.22 -3.00 -4.23
C THR A 97 -7.03 -2.36 -4.96
N GLU A 98 -6.80 -2.72 -6.23
CA GLU A 98 -5.76 -2.07 -7.06
C GLU A 98 -5.99 -0.56 -7.18
N TRP A 99 -7.24 -0.12 -7.34
CA TRP A 99 -7.56 1.31 -7.42
C TRP A 99 -7.24 2.07 -6.13
N VAL A 100 -7.43 1.46 -4.97
CA VAL A 100 -7.14 2.07 -3.66
C VAL A 100 -5.65 2.22 -3.40
N PHE A 101 -4.84 1.21 -3.76
CA PHE A 101 -3.41 1.22 -3.45
C PHE A 101 -2.53 1.78 -4.57
N ASP A 102 -2.95 1.67 -5.84
CA ASP A 102 -2.15 2.08 -6.99
C ASP A 102 -2.73 3.33 -7.69
N GLY A 103 -3.88 3.82 -7.21
CA GLY A 103 -4.57 4.99 -7.72
C GLY A 103 -3.92 6.32 -7.32
N LYS A 104 -4.03 7.33 -8.18
CA LYS A 104 -3.39 8.65 -7.99
C LYS A 104 -4.28 9.68 -7.25
N PHE A 105 -5.35 9.25 -6.61
CA PHE A 105 -6.39 10.13 -6.07
C PHE A 105 -6.16 10.54 -4.61
N GLY A 106 -5.01 10.14 -4.03
CA GLY A 106 -4.59 10.51 -2.68
C GLY A 106 -5.57 10.07 -1.60
N TRP A 107 -6.23 8.91 -1.78
CA TRP A 107 -7.21 8.32 -0.85
C TRP A 107 -8.39 9.20 -0.45
N ARG A 108 -8.84 10.12 -1.32
CA ARG A 108 -10.00 10.99 -1.06
C ARG A 108 -11.22 10.48 -1.80
N PHE A 109 -11.91 9.51 -1.20
CA PHE A 109 -13.12 8.90 -1.77
C PHE A 109 -14.38 9.65 -1.33
N ASP A 110 -15.26 9.95 -2.28
CA ASP A 110 -16.55 10.61 -1.97
C ASP A 110 -17.43 9.74 -1.07
N GLY A 111 -17.36 8.41 -1.23
CA GLY A 111 -18.05 7.44 -0.36
C GLY A 111 -17.60 7.48 1.10
N LEU A 112 -16.42 8.06 1.38
CA LEU A 112 -15.92 8.31 2.74
C LEU A 112 -16.02 9.79 3.13
N GLN A 113 -16.79 10.61 2.41
CA GLN A 113 -16.84 12.07 2.62
C GLN A 113 -15.44 12.71 2.54
N ARG A 114 -14.52 12.07 1.81
CA ARG A 114 -13.10 12.45 1.67
C ARG A 114 -12.32 12.45 2.99
N LEU A 115 -12.81 11.75 4.01
CA LEU A 115 -12.15 11.55 5.30
C LEU A 115 -10.97 10.59 5.16
N GLN A 116 -9.97 10.78 6.03
CA GLN A 116 -8.71 10.06 6.09
C GLN A 116 -8.27 9.91 7.56
N ASP A 117 -7.19 9.19 7.79
CA ASP A 117 -6.62 8.91 9.11
C ASP A 117 -7.69 8.38 10.08
N GLN A 118 -7.64 8.84 11.34
CA GLN A 118 -8.60 8.51 12.38
C GLN A 118 -10.04 8.90 12.02
N GLN A 119 -10.25 9.94 11.21
CA GLN A 119 -11.61 10.35 10.84
C GLN A 119 -12.28 9.32 9.94
N ALA A 120 -11.53 8.66 9.06
CA ALA A 120 -12.04 7.53 8.28
C ALA A 120 -12.29 6.31 9.18
N LEU A 121 -11.40 6.04 10.16
CA LEU A 121 -11.60 4.96 11.13
C LEU A 121 -12.82 5.19 12.04
N ASP A 122 -13.11 6.45 12.38
CA ASP A 122 -14.24 6.81 13.23
C ASP A 122 -15.59 6.47 12.57
N LEU A 123 -15.65 6.39 11.24
CA LEU A 123 -16.84 5.94 10.50
C LEU A 123 -17.27 4.51 10.87
N LEU A 124 -16.34 3.64 11.32
CA LEU A 124 -16.69 2.29 11.77
C LEU A 124 -17.55 2.29 13.05
N PHE A 125 -17.54 3.40 13.78
CA PHE A 125 -18.26 3.55 15.05
C PHE A 125 -19.48 4.47 14.91
N ASP A 126 -19.70 5.04 13.74
CA ASP A 126 -20.87 5.87 13.44
C ASP A 126 -22.02 4.97 12.97
N GLU A 127 -23.05 4.84 13.80
CA GLU A 127 -24.27 4.08 13.48
C GLU A 127 -25.07 4.64 12.30
N GLN A 128 -24.85 5.91 11.94
CA GLN A 128 -25.49 6.53 10.80
C GLN A 128 -24.70 6.32 9.51
N PHE A 129 -23.47 5.81 9.59
CA PHE A 129 -22.67 5.54 8.42
C PHE A 129 -23.18 4.30 7.68
N GLN A 130 -23.68 4.52 6.47
CA GLN A 130 -24.20 3.47 5.58
C GLN A 130 -23.25 3.20 4.40
N GLY A 131 -22.03 3.73 4.46
CA GLY A 131 -21.04 3.56 3.40
C GLY A 131 -20.28 2.25 3.51
N ASP A 132 -19.20 2.16 2.74
CA ASP A 132 -18.30 1.02 2.68
C ASP A 132 -17.36 1.01 3.90
N HIS A 133 -17.60 0.09 4.83
CA HIS A 133 -16.81 -0.04 6.06
C HIS A 133 -15.43 -0.65 5.81
N VAL A 134 -15.27 -1.47 4.76
CA VAL A 134 -13.96 -2.00 4.36
C VAL A 134 -13.10 -0.86 3.86
N LEU A 135 -13.65 -0.02 2.99
CA LEU A 135 -12.97 1.15 2.47
C LEU A 135 -12.59 2.12 3.60
N ALA A 136 -13.52 2.40 4.52
CA ALA A 136 -13.27 3.26 5.68
C ALA A 136 -12.12 2.74 6.55
N LEU A 137 -12.11 1.43 6.84
CA LEU A 137 -11.07 0.77 7.63
C LEU A 137 -9.71 0.87 6.94
N VAL A 138 -9.63 0.42 5.70
CA VAL A 138 -8.36 0.29 4.98
C VAL A 138 -7.78 1.67 4.67
N VAL A 139 -8.60 2.62 4.19
CA VAL A 139 -8.15 3.99 3.93
C VAL A 139 -7.69 4.66 5.21
N GLY A 140 -8.44 4.52 6.32
CA GLY A 140 -8.07 5.11 7.60
C GLY A 140 -6.74 4.58 8.14
N LEU A 141 -6.48 3.27 8.00
CA LEU A 141 -5.21 2.65 8.40
C LEU A 141 -4.06 3.09 7.47
N GLU A 142 -4.23 2.99 6.15
CA GLU A 142 -3.21 3.31 5.16
C GLU A 142 -2.75 4.76 5.27
N THR A 143 -3.71 5.69 5.35
CA THR A 143 -3.40 7.12 5.48
C THR A 143 -2.78 7.46 6.84
N SER A 144 -3.25 6.84 7.94
CA SER A 144 -2.61 7.00 9.25
C SER A 144 -1.15 6.56 9.23
N LEU A 145 -0.85 5.45 8.53
CA LEU A 145 0.51 4.96 8.36
C LEU A 145 1.35 5.96 7.57
N PHE A 146 0.91 6.38 6.39
CA PHE A 146 1.63 7.39 5.60
C PHE A 146 1.92 8.66 6.39
N HIS A 147 0.92 9.19 7.10
CA HIS A 147 1.07 10.36 7.97
C HIS A 147 2.09 10.11 9.09
N GLY A 148 2.02 8.96 9.77
CA GLY A 148 2.99 8.58 10.78
C GLY A 148 4.41 8.56 10.22
N TYR A 149 4.62 7.94 9.05
CA TYR A 149 5.90 7.89 8.35
C TYR A 149 6.32 9.24 7.74
N GLY A 150 5.53 10.30 7.92
CA GLY A 150 5.83 11.65 7.45
C GLY A 150 5.77 11.80 5.93
N ALA A 151 4.91 11.03 5.27
CA ALA A 151 4.82 10.96 3.82
C ALA A 151 3.38 11.15 3.32
N GLU A 152 3.25 11.75 2.14
CA GLU A 152 1.95 11.89 1.46
C GLU A 152 1.70 10.75 0.46
N ASN A 153 2.72 9.96 0.14
CA ASN A 153 2.71 8.82 -0.79
C ASN A 153 4.02 8.01 -0.68
N GLU A 154 4.10 6.90 -1.40
CA GLU A 154 5.20 5.92 -1.38
C GLU A 154 6.56 6.45 -1.89
N PHE A 155 6.56 7.59 -2.60
CA PHE A 155 7.77 8.23 -3.10
C PHE A 155 8.34 9.25 -2.10
N ALA A 156 7.52 9.73 -1.16
CA ALA A 156 7.88 10.79 -0.21
C ALA A 156 8.36 10.27 1.15
N ILE A 157 8.50 8.96 1.33
CA ILE A 157 8.92 8.35 2.61
C ILE A 157 10.36 8.75 2.95
N PRO A 158 10.59 9.46 4.07
CA PRO A 158 11.92 9.86 4.51
C PRO A 158 12.80 8.66 4.88
N ALA A 159 14.10 8.77 4.65
CA ALA A 159 15.07 7.74 5.03
C ALA A 159 15.21 7.59 6.55
N GLU A 160 15.01 8.68 7.30
CA GLU A 160 15.05 8.74 8.76
C GLU A 160 13.63 8.97 9.31
N GLN A 161 13.30 8.30 10.41
CA GLN A 161 11.95 8.37 11.00
C GLN A 161 11.92 9.28 12.21
N ASP A 162 10.88 10.12 12.27
CA ASP A 162 10.58 10.93 13.45
C ASP A 162 9.95 10.04 14.54
N MET A 163 10.72 9.77 15.58
CA MET A 163 10.30 8.90 16.69
C MET A 163 9.05 9.42 17.41
N SER A 164 8.82 10.74 17.44
CA SER A 164 7.62 11.31 18.05
C SER A 164 6.38 11.01 17.21
N ARG A 165 6.50 11.11 15.87
CA ARG A 165 5.41 10.73 14.95
C ARG A 165 5.12 9.24 15.01
N MET A 166 6.16 8.41 15.01
CA MET A 166 6.02 6.96 15.15
C MET A 166 5.33 6.56 16.45
N GLN A 167 5.69 7.22 17.56
CA GLN A 167 5.04 6.99 18.86
C GLN A 167 3.56 7.41 18.82
N THR A 168 3.25 8.57 18.22
CA THR A 168 1.87 9.06 18.06
C THR A 168 1.03 8.07 17.23
N LEU A 169 1.57 7.61 16.11
CA LEU A 169 0.95 6.59 15.26
C LEU A 169 0.66 5.30 16.05
N ALA A 170 1.67 4.77 16.74
CA ALA A 170 1.53 3.55 17.52
C ALA A 170 0.46 3.68 18.62
N CYS A 171 0.38 4.84 19.26
CA CYS A 171 -0.64 5.14 20.27
C CYS A 171 -2.04 5.20 19.66
N SER A 172 -2.19 5.92 18.55
CA SER A 172 -3.45 6.04 17.84
C SER A 172 -3.98 4.68 17.37
N LEU A 173 -3.12 3.85 16.79
CA LEU A 173 -3.50 2.51 16.32
C LEU A 173 -3.82 1.55 17.46
N ARG A 174 -3.10 1.61 18.59
CA ARG A 174 -3.45 0.82 19.78
C ARG A 174 -4.79 1.24 20.36
N GLU A 175 -5.09 2.54 20.37
CA GLU A 175 -6.38 3.03 20.85
C GLU A 175 -7.52 2.61 19.91
N PHE A 176 -7.30 2.70 18.60
CA PHE A 176 -8.21 2.13 17.61
C PHE A 176 -8.42 0.62 17.83
N GLN A 177 -7.35 -0.16 18.03
CA GLN A 177 -7.44 -1.60 18.28
C GLN A 177 -8.29 -1.92 19.52
N LYS A 178 -8.14 -1.18 20.62
CA LYS A 178 -9.00 -1.33 21.81
C LYS A 178 -10.46 -1.02 21.50
N ARG A 179 -10.72 0.11 20.84
CA ARG A 179 -12.09 0.52 20.43
C ARG A 179 -12.71 -0.51 19.51
N TYR A 180 -11.96 -1.02 18.54
CA TYR A 180 -12.37 -2.08 17.62
C TYR A 180 -12.78 -3.34 18.38
N HIS A 181 -12.01 -3.76 19.38
CA HIS A 181 -12.37 -4.89 20.23
C HIS A 181 -13.67 -4.66 21.03
N GLY A 182 -13.94 -3.41 21.42
CA GLY A 182 -15.20 -2.99 22.01
C GLY A 182 -16.38 -3.02 21.02
N LEU A 183 -16.15 -2.63 19.77
CA LEU A 183 -17.15 -2.64 18.69
C LEU A 183 -17.63 -4.07 18.38
N ILE A 184 -16.70 -5.03 18.27
CA ILE A 184 -17.02 -6.43 17.98
C ILE A 184 -17.75 -7.13 19.14
N SER A 185 -17.59 -6.61 20.36
CA SER A 185 -18.23 -7.13 21.58
C SER A 185 -19.54 -6.39 21.93
N GLY A 186 -19.89 -5.36 21.17
CA GLY A 186 -20.97 -4.43 21.48
C GLY A 186 -22.32 -4.76 20.83
N PRO A 187 -23.42 -4.16 21.30
CA PRO A 187 -24.77 -4.36 20.74
C PRO A 187 -25.00 -3.63 19.40
N LYS A 188 -24.07 -2.77 18.99
CA LYS A 188 -24.13 -1.92 17.80
C LYS A 188 -22.98 -2.32 16.90
N ALA A 189 -23.27 -3.17 15.93
CA ALA A 189 -22.22 -3.82 15.17
C ALA A 189 -22.37 -3.55 13.68
N VAL A 190 -21.23 -3.29 13.05
CA VAL A 190 -21.08 -3.40 11.60
C VAL A 190 -21.22 -4.88 11.26
N PRO A 191 -22.20 -5.30 10.44
CA PRO A 191 -22.49 -6.73 10.20
C PRO A 191 -21.27 -7.54 9.80
N MET A 192 -20.46 -7.04 8.85
CA MET A 192 -19.19 -7.67 8.45
C MET A 192 -18.25 -7.93 9.63
N LEU A 193 -18.19 -7.00 10.59
CA LEU A 193 -17.29 -7.11 11.75
C LEU A 193 -17.84 -8.00 12.86
N GLN A 194 -19.05 -8.55 12.72
CA GLN A 194 -19.58 -9.57 13.64
C GLN A 194 -19.07 -10.97 13.31
N GLU A 195 -18.61 -11.19 12.07
CA GLU A 195 -18.10 -12.49 11.65
C GLU A 195 -16.71 -12.75 12.25
N ALA A 196 -16.55 -13.88 12.94
CA ALA A 196 -15.29 -14.25 13.59
C ALA A 196 -14.10 -14.29 12.61
N ALA A 197 -14.35 -14.64 11.34
CA ALA A 197 -13.33 -14.64 10.30
C ALA A 197 -12.83 -13.21 10.00
N SER A 198 -13.74 -12.26 9.79
CA SER A 198 -13.41 -10.84 9.60
C SER A 198 -12.69 -10.26 10.80
N GLN A 199 -13.15 -10.57 12.01
CA GLN A 199 -12.51 -10.14 13.26
C GLN A 199 -11.07 -10.62 13.37
N GLN A 200 -10.84 -11.89 13.03
CA GLN A 200 -9.51 -12.49 13.05
C GLN A 200 -8.59 -11.84 12.01
N LEU A 201 -9.09 -11.62 10.79
CA LEU A 201 -8.34 -10.95 9.73
C LEU A 201 -7.89 -9.56 10.18
N VAL A 202 -8.83 -8.70 10.60
CA VAL A 202 -8.53 -7.33 11.03
C VAL A 202 -7.59 -7.30 12.24
N SER A 203 -7.85 -8.13 13.25
CA SER A 203 -7.01 -8.18 14.46
C SER A 203 -5.57 -8.62 14.14
N SER A 204 -5.41 -9.66 13.31
CA SER A 204 -4.09 -10.14 12.91
C SER A 204 -3.31 -9.12 12.07
N THR A 205 -3.99 -8.39 11.18
CA THR A 205 -3.37 -7.31 10.40
C THR A 205 -2.95 -6.15 11.30
N LEU A 206 -3.79 -5.72 12.24
CA LEU A 206 -3.44 -4.67 13.21
C LEU A 206 -2.23 -5.08 14.08
N ASP A 207 -2.19 -6.32 14.54
CA ASP A 207 -1.06 -6.84 15.30
C ASP A 207 0.24 -6.84 14.47
N SER A 208 0.19 -7.30 13.22
CA SER A 208 1.34 -7.26 12.29
C SER A 208 1.84 -5.82 12.07
N ILE A 209 0.92 -4.87 11.86
CA ILE A 209 1.24 -3.45 11.69
C ILE A 209 1.92 -2.91 12.96
N LEU A 210 1.31 -3.11 14.14
CA LEU A 210 1.83 -2.61 15.40
C LEU A 210 3.19 -3.20 15.78
N GLN A 211 3.46 -4.46 15.41
CA GLN A 211 4.76 -5.11 15.64
C GLN A 211 5.89 -4.50 14.79
N ARG A 212 5.57 -3.99 13.59
CA ARG A 212 6.55 -3.40 12.67
C ARG A 212 6.75 -1.89 12.89
N ILE A 213 5.90 -1.21 13.65
CA ILE A 213 6.08 0.21 13.96
C ILE A 213 7.18 0.38 15.02
N PRO A 214 8.26 1.13 14.71
CA PRO A 214 9.29 1.43 15.71
C PRO A 214 8.67 2.30 16.80
N SER A 215 8.59 1.80 18.03
CA SER A 215 8.06 2.56 19.17
C SER A 215 9.03 2.57 20.33
N VAL A 216 9.04 3.67 21.09
CA VAL A 216 9.92 3.83 22.24
C VAL A 216 9.30 3.10 23.43
N SER A 217 9.94 2.02 23.86
CA SER A 217 9.52 1.27 25.04
C SER A 217 9.50 2.18 26.28
N GLY A 218 8.34 2.33 26.92
CA GLY A 218 8.19 3.10 28.16
C GLY A 218 7.73 4.55 28.00
N GLN A 219 7.54 5.04 26.78
CA GLN A 219 6.95 6.36 26.55
C GLN A 219 5.42 6.26 26.57
N SER A 220 4.77 6.99 27.48
CA SER A 220 3.31 7.03 27.57
C SER A 220 2.72 7.68 26.33
N CYS A 221 1.56 7.19 25.90
CA CYS A 221 0.77 7.90 24.90
C CYS A 221 0.38 9.28 25.46
N PRO A 222 0.46 10.35 24.65
CA PRO A 222 0.06 11.70 25.06
C PRO A 222 -1.43 11.78 25.42
#